data_AF-A0A2G2JG75-F1
#
_entry.id   AF-A0A2G2JG75-F1
#
_cell.length_a   1.000
_cell.length_b   1.000
_cell.length_c   1.000
_cell.angle_alpha   90.00
_cell.angle_beta   90.00
_cell.angle_gamma   90.00
#
_symmetry.space_group_name_H-M   'P 1'
#
loop_
_entity.id
_entity.type
_entity.pdbx_description
1 polymer ?
#
loop_
_entity_poly.entity_id
_entity_poly.type
_entity_poly.pdbx_seq_one_letter_code
_entity_poly.pdbx_strand_id
1 'polypeptide(L)'
;MIKDIPTSEEFDSAAKAQFDFAWDIVISFLLALEEARGYVEVDKDDEKAFWEAARQRILTSLIIAQQGVELAIKGRLVAVSPYLLISGNHSDWPKDNDGTGISYSEFRAIDAQDLIRVHDTVHEKKLDSDFSILFERLRKLRNKAMHTVDKELNVSAEDVVLILLDVHEYLYTSENWVATRREFLNNSAASHVFLDTDHVEGLVAKEFLTVFDFLKPAETTRFFKIDRKQRLYICPECKYESEKYDSIEPKYAVLRPNEYDSEQLFCFVCDSLHLVKREDCTQDGCPGNVISIEYDVCCTCGGNHG
;
A
#
# COMPACT_ATOMS: atom_id res chain seq x y z
N MET A 1 -36.16 -4.74 -17.95
CA MET A 1 -34.86 -5.47 -18.07
C MET A 1 -33.80 -4.62 -17.37
N ILE A 2 -32.93 -5.20 -16.54
CA ILE A 2 -31.84 -4.45 -15.89
C ILE A 2 -30.65 -4.39 -16.84
N LYS A 3 -30.06 -3.20 -17.00
CA LYS A 3 -28.90 -2.90 -17.86
C LYS A 3 -27.70 -2.47 -17.04
N ASP A 4 -26.53 -2.39 -17.67
CA ASP A 4 -25.29 -1.85 -17.08
C ASP A 4 -24.90 -2.55 -15.78
N ILE A 5 -25.05 -3.86 -15.76
CA ILE A 5 -24.76 -4.68 -14.59
C ILE A 5 -23.23 -4.71 -14.40
N PRO A 6 -22.71 -4.26 -13.25
CA PRO A 6 -21.28 -4.21 -13.01
C PRO A 6 -20.71 -5.62 -12.86
N THR A 7 -19.44 -5.75 -13.20
CA THR A 7 -18.65 -6.98 -13.08
C THR A 7 -17.80 -6.95 -11.81
N SER A 8 -17.35 -8.13 -11.37
CA SER A 8 -16.43 -8.25 -10.24
C SER A 8 -15.10 -7.54 -10.51
N GLU A 9 -14.61 -7.58 -11.75
CA GLU A 9 -13.35 -6.98 -12.17
C GLU A 9 -13.39 -5.44 -12.12
N GLU A 10 -14.51 -4.82 -12.50
CA GLU A 10 -14.69 -3.37 -12.37
C GLU A 10 -14.65 -2.92 -10.90
N PHE A 11 -15.26 -3.69 -9.99
CA PHE A 11 -15.17 -3.40 -8.55
C PHE A 11 -13.76 -3.61 -8.00
N ASP A 12 -13.06 -4.66 -8.43
CA ASP A 12 -11.69 -4.97 -8.01
C ASP A 12 -10.71 -3.87 -8.42
N SER A 13 -10.75 -3.49 -9.71
CA SER A 13 -9.95 -2.40 -10.26
C SER A 13 -10.24 -1.08 -9.55
N ALA A 14 -11.52 -0.76 -9.33
CA ALA A 14 -11.91 0.44 -8.59
C ALA A 14 -11.43 0.42 -7.13
N ALA A 15 -11.50 -0.74 -6.46
CA ALA A 15 -11.03 -0.90 -5.09
C ALA A 15 -9.51 -0.67 -4.97
N LYS A 16 -8.72 -1.31 -5.83
CA LYS A 16 -7.27 -1.15 -5.85
C LYS A 16 -6.88 0.29 -6.18
N ALA A 17 -7.57 0.94 -7.12
CA ALA A 17 -7.36 2.37 -7.41
C ALA A 17 -7.65 3.27 -6.19
N GLN A 18 -8.68 2.98 -5.38
CA GLN A 18 -8.88 3.73 -4.13
C GLN A 18 -7.73 3.51 -3.14
N PHE A 19 -7.20 2.30 -3.02
CA PHE A 19 -6.04 2.06 -2.16
C PHE A 19 -4.81 2.82 -2.64
N ASP A 20 -4.57 2.85 -3.94
CA ASP A 20 -3.47 3.61 -4.55
C ASP A 20 -3.61 5.13 -4.30
N PHE A 21 -4.80 5.70 -4.52
CA PHE A 21 -5.04 7.11 -4.22
C PHE A 21 -4.87 7.45 -2.73
N ALA A 22 -5.33 6.57 -1.84
CA ALA A 22 -5.15 6.77 -0.41
C ALA A 22 -3.65 6.72 -0.04
N TRP A 23 -2.89 5.80 -0.63
CA TRP A 23 -1.45 5.67 -0.47
C TRP A 23 -0.72 6.91 -0.95
N ASP A 24 -0.95 7.36 -2.18
CA ASP A 24 -0.36 8.57 -2.78
C ASP A 24 -0.46 9.78 -1.85
N ILE A 25 -1.66 10.01 -1.29
CA ILE A 25 -1.91 11.13 -0.40
C ILE A 25 -1.02 11.04 0.84
N VAL A 26 -0.98 9.90 1.52
CA VAL A 26 -0.27 9.80 2.82
C VAL A 26 1.23 9.65 2.64
N ILE A 27 1.68 8.91 1.61
CA ILE A 27 3.09 8.74 1.33
C ILE A 27 3.74 10.05 0.90
N SER A 28 3.02 10.90 0.15
CA SER A 28 3.55 12.22 -0.23
C SER A 28 3.87 13.12 0.97
N PHE A 29 3.08 13.08 2.05
CA PHE A 29 3.39 13.83 3.27
C PHE A 29 4.59 13.27 4.02
N LEU A 30 4.68 11.94 4.11
CA LEU A 30 5.81 11.26 4.75
C LEU A 30 7.12 11.56 4.00
N LEU A 31 7.10 11.46 2.68
CA LEU A 31 8.25 11.80 1.82
C LEU A 31 8.63 13.27 1.90
N ALA A 32 7.66 14.19 1.89
CA ALA A 32 7.93 15.63 1.97
C ALA A 32 8.60 16.01 3.30
N LEU A 33 8.16 15.41 4.41
CA LEU A 33 8.76 15.66 5.72
C LEU A 33 10.17 15.07 5.81
N GLU A 34 10.37 13.87 5.27
CA GLU A 34 11.69 13.21 5.25
C GLU A 34 12.69 13.99 4.38
N GLU A 35 12.25 14.45 3.21
CA GLU A 35 13.05 15.30 2.33
C GLU A 35 13.43 16.61 3.04
N ALA A 36 12.46 17.27 3.70
CA ALA A 36 12.74 18.49 4.44
C ALA A 36 13.80 18.28 5.54
N ARG A 37 13.71 17.17 6.29
CA ARG A 37 14.69 16.80 7.33
C ARG A 37 16.10 16.57 6.78
N GLY A 38 16.21 16.18 5.50
CA GLY A 38 17.50 16.05 4.81
C GLY A 38 18.19 17.38 4.52
N TYR A 39 17.44 18.48 4.42
CA TYR A 39 17.97 19.80 4.06
C TYR A 39 17.98 20.82 5.20
N VAL A 40 17.04 20.71 6.14
CA VAL A 40 16.87 21.67 7.24
C VAL A 40 16.55 20.95 8.55
N GLU A 41 16.92 21.58 9.67
CA GLU A 41 16.45 21.16 10.98
C GLU A 41 14.97 21.53 11.10
N VAL A 42 14.09 20.54 11.05
CA VAL A 42 12.65 20.72 11.26
C VAL A 42 12.38 20.70 12.76
N ASP A 43 12.02 21.85 13.33
CA ASP A 43 11.65 21.90 14.74
C ASP A 43 10.24 21.33 15.00
N LYS A 44 9.91 21.18 16.29
CA LYS A 44 8.64 20.55 16.70
C LYS A 44 7.41 21.39 16.37
N ASP A 45 7.52 22.71 16.33
CA ASP A 45 6.40 23.60 16.05
C ASP A 45 6.10 23.61 14.54
N ASP A 46 7.14 23.60 13.71
CA ASP A 46 7.03 23.47 12.25
C ASP A 46 6.45 22.10 11.85
N GLU A 47 6.95 21.01 12.44
CA GLU A 47 6.41 19.68 12.19
C GLU A 47 4.93 19.58 12.62
N LYS A 48 4.57 20.18 13.75
CA LYS A 48 3.18 20.23 14.20
C LYS A 48 2.29 21.01 13.23
N ALA A 49 2.75 22.17 12.76
CA ALA A 49 2.03 22.99 11.79
C ALA A 49 1.85 22.25 10.45
N PHE A 50 2.87 21.52 10.01
CA PHE A 50 2.82 20.66 8.83
C PHE A 50 1.72 19.60 8.96
N TRP A 51 1.70 18.85 10.07
CA TRP A 51 0.69 17.81 10.28
C TRP A 51 -0.71 18.37 10.48
N GLU A 52 -0.85 19.54 11.11
CA GLU A 52 -2.14 20.24 11.22
C GLU A 52 -2.68 20.64 9.84
N ALA A 53 -1.81 21.13 8.94
CA ALA A 53 -2.16 21.46 7.57
C ALA A 53 -2.48 20.21 6.71
N ALA A 54 -1.81 19.08 6.96
CA ALA A 54 -2.04 17.82 6.26
C ALA A 54 -3.28 17.06 6.75
N ARG A 55 -3.75 17.33 7.97
CA ARG A 55 -4.80 16.56 8.66
C ARG A 55 -6.03 16.26 7.81
N GLN A 56 -6.60 17.26 7.13
CA GLN A 56 -7.82 17.04 6.34
C GLN A 56 -7.59 16.08 5.17
N ARG A 57 -6.40 16.11 4.57
CA ARG A 57 -6.04 15.21 3.46
C ARG A 57 -5.78 13.79 3.97
N ILE A 58 -5.18 13.63 5.15
CA ILE A 58 -5.03 12.32 5.81
C ILE A 58 -6.40 11.72 6.18
N LEU A 59 -7.34 12.54 6.68
CA LEU A 59 -8.70 12.05 6.91
C LEU A 59 -9.41 11.68 5.60
N THR A 60 -9.15 12.41 4.52
CA THR A 60 -9.69 12.09 3.19
C THR A 60 -9.12 10.77 2.66
N SER A 61 -7.83 10.51 2.81
CA SER A 61 -7.23 9.23 2.40
C SER A 61 -7.80 8.05 3.19
N LEU A 62 -8.08 8.22 4.49
CA LEU A 62 -8.78 7.20 5.27
C LEU A 62 -10.19 6.89 4.73
N ILE A 63 -10.95 7.91 4.34
CA ILE A 63 -12.29 7.75 3.76
C ILE A 63 -12.18 7.00 2.42
N ILE A 64 -11.22 7.37 1.58
CA ILE A 64 -10.93 6.73 0.29
C ILE A 64 -10.54 5.26 0.51
N ALA A 65 -9.64 4.97 1.45
CA ALA A 65 -9.26 3.60 1.80
C ALA A 65 -10.47 2.77 2.23
N GLN A 66 -11.35 3.32 3.08
CA GLN A 66 -12.57 2.63 3.50
C GLN A 66 -13.53 2.37 2.33
N GLN A 67 -13.65 3.31 1.40
CA GLN A 67 -14.41 3.12 0.16
C GLN A 67 -13.81 1.99 -0.70
N GLY A 68 -12.49 1.90 -0.80
CA GLY A 68 -11.79 0.80 -1.45
C GLY A 68 -12.14 -0.57 -0.84
N VAL A 69 -12.16 -0.66 0.49
CA VAL A 69 -12.57 -1.89 1.20
C VAL A 69 -14.02 -2.28 0.86
N GLU A 70 -14.95 -1.32 0.84
CA GLU A 70 -16.33 -1.62 0.45
C GLU A 70 -16.43 -2.13 -0.99
N LEU A 71 -15.71 -1.51 -1.92
CA LEU A 71 -15.68 -1.92 -3.32
C LEU A 71 -15.12 -3.34 -3.48
N ALA A 72 -14.05 -3.69 -2.76
CA ALA A 72 -13.47 -5.03 -2.81
C ALA A 72 -14.47 -6.10 -2.33
N ILE A 73 -15.19 -5.86 -1.22
CA ILE A 73 -16.22 -6.79 -0.73
C ILE A 73 -17.38 -6.88 -1.72
N LYS A 74 -17.79 -5.75 -2.31
CA LYS A 74 -18.84 -5.69 -3.34
C LYS A 74 -18.44 -6.50 -4.59
N GLY A 75 -17.18 -6.42 -5.03
CA GLY A 75 -16.67 -7.24 -6.13
C GLY A 75 -16.84 -8.73 -5.87
N ARG A 76 -16.44 -9.21 -4.68
CA ARG A 76 -16.64 -10.61 -4.26
C ARG A 76 -18.12 -11.02 -4.29
N LEU A 77 -19.04 -10.15 -3.85
CA LEU A 77 -20.48 -10.43 -3.92
C LEU A 77 -20.99 -10.49 -5.37
N VAL A 78 -20.54 -9.58 -6.23
CA VAL A 78 -20.91 -9.55 -7.65
C VAL A 78 -20.45 -10.79 -8.39
N ALA A 79 -19.30 -11.36 -8.02
CA ALA A 79 -18.81 -12.64 -8.56
C ALA A 79 -19.78 -13.80 -8.29
N VAL A 80 -20.55 -13.75 -7.19
CA VAL A 80 -21.63 -14.71 -6.91
C VAL A 80 -22.90 -14.30 -7.65
N SER A 81 -23.36 -13.07 -7.43
CA SER A 81 -24.50 -12.49 -8.14
C SER A 81 -24.53 -10.98 -7.93
N PRO A 82 -24.58 -10.16 -9.00
CA PRO A 82 -24.67 -8.71 -8.87
C PRO A 82 -25.88 -8.28 -8.06
N TYR A 83 -27.01 -8.98 -8.21
CA TYR A 83 -28.27 -8.66 -7.52
C TYR A 83 -28.20 -8.73 -5.98
N LEU A 84 -27.15 -9.33 -5.40
CA LEU A 84 -26.90 -9.29 -3.95
C LEU A 84 -26.59 -7.88 -3.44
N LEU A 85 -26.21 -6.95 -4.32
CA LEU A 85 -25.98 -5.56 -3.94
C LEU A 85 -27.24 -4.69 -4.03
N ILE A 86 -28.37 -5.20 -4.54
CA ILE A 86 -29.64 -4.46 -4.56
C ILE A 86 -30.33 -4.62 -3.22
N SER A 87 -30.69 -3.50 -2.60
CA SER A 87 -31.45 -3.45 -1.35
C SER A 87 -32.87 -2.91 -1.55
N GLY A 88 -33.71 -3.07 -0.53
CA GLY A 88 -35.10 -2.62 -0.56
C GLY A 88 -36.08 -3.67 -1.08
N ASN A 89 -37.37 -3.38 -0.93
CA ASN A 89 -38.43 -4.26 -1.40
C ASN A 89 -38.68 -4.05 -2.89
N HIS A 90 -39.22 -5.05 -3.58
CA HIS A 90 -39.61 -4.95 -4.99
C HIS A 90 -40.56 -3.77 -5.28
N SER A 91 -41.35 -3.32 -4.28
CA SER A 91 -42.23 -2.15 -4.40
C SER A 91 -41.48 -0.83 -4.58
N ASP A 92 -40.24 -0.77 -4.10
CA ASP A 92 -39.42 0.44 -4.05
C ASP A 92 -38.46 0.53 -5.24
N TRP A 93 -38.49 -0.47 -6.13
CA TRP A 93 -37.63 -0.51 -7.29
C TRP A 93 -38.00 0.59 -8.29
N PRO A 94 -37.01 1.17 -8.99
CA PRO A 94 -37.26 2.08 -10.11
C PRO A 94 -38.24 1.47 -11.12
N LYS A 95 -39.04 2.31 -11.76
CA LYS A 95 -40.04 1.90 -12.76
C LYS A 95 -39.52 2.20 -14.16
N ASP A 96 -39.64 1.19 -15.03
CA ASP A 96 -39.36 1.30 -16.46
C ASP A 96 -40.51 2.06 -17.14
N ASN A 97 -40.35 3.38 -17.30
CA ASN A 97 -41.41 4.25 -17.81
C ASN A 97 -41.40 4.38 -19.34
N ASP A 98 -40.26 4.10 -19.99
CA ASP A 98 -40.06 4.29 -21.43
C ASP A 98 -39.86 2.99 -22.20
N GLY A 99 -39.83 1.84 -21.51
CA GLY A 99 -39.67 0.51 -22.10
C GLY A 99 -38.23 0.24 -22.53
N THR A 100 -37.28 1.09 -22.18
CA THR A 100 -35.87 0.91 -22.53
C THR A 100 -35.14 0.05 -21.50
N GLY A 101 -35.74 -0.29 -20.37
CA GLY A 101 -35.07 -0.96 -19.26
C GLY A 101 -34.47 0.03 -18.26
N ILE A 102 -33.94 -0.50 -17.16
CA ILE A 102 -33.50 0.30 -16.01
C ILE A 102 -32.00 0.07 -15.80
N SER A 103 -31.24 1.13 -15.60
CA SER A 103 -29.81 1.00 -15.31
C SER A 103 -29.58 0.46 -13.90
N TYR A 104 -28.59 -0.41 -13.73
CA TYR A 104 -28.27 -1.02 -12.45
C TYR A 104 -28.00 0.03 -11.35
N SER A 105 -27.40 1.17 -11.70
CA SER A 105 -27.09 2.27 -10.78
C SER A 105 -28.32 2.99 -10.20
N GLU A 106 -29.51 2.80 -10.80
CA GLU A 106 -30.76 3.38 -10.28
C GLU A 106 -31.32 2.59 -9.10
N PHE A 107 -30.86 1.35 -8.89
CA PHE A 107 -31.27 0.54 -7.77
C PHE A 107 -30.57 0.99 -6.49
N ARG A 108 -31.30 0.95 -5.38
CA ARG A 108 -30.72 1.21 -4.07
C ARG A 108 -29.67 0.15 -3.75
N ALA A 109 -28.44 0.57 -3.46
CA ALA A 109 -27.38 -0.34 -3.06
C ALA A 109 -27.54 -0.83 -1.61
N ILE A 110 -26.94 -1.97 -1.31
CA ILE A 110 -26.77 -2.49 0.05
C ILE A 110 -25.95 -1.53 0.93
N ASP A 111 -26.31 -1.43 2.21
CA ASP A 111 -25.55 -0.63 3.19
C ASP A 111 -24.21 -1.28 3.52
N ALA A 112 -23.18 -0.47 3.75
CA ALA A 112 -21.85 -0.94 4.13
C ALA A 112 -21.88 -1.88 5.36
N GLN A 113 -22.79 -1.65 6.30
CA GLN A 113 -22.98 -2.46 7.51
C GLN A 113 -23.37 -3.91 7.22
N ASP A 114 -24.07 -4.12 6.11
CA ASP A 114 -24.59 -5.44 5.77
C ASP A 114 -23.60 -6.24 4.92
N LEU A 115 -22.54 -5.62 4.39
CA LEU A 115 -21.61 -6.24 3.44
C LEU A 115 -20.96 -7.51 3.99
N ILE A 116 -20.40 -7.48 5.20
CA ILE A 116 -19.75 -8.66 5.82
C ILE A 116 -20.77 -9.78 6.02
N ARG A 117 -21.95 -9.44 6.57
CA ARG A 117 -23.00 -10.42 6.86
C ARG A 117 -23.49 -11.11 5.59
N VAL A 118 -23.72 -10.34 4.52
CA VAL A 118 -24.16 -10.88 3.24
C VAL A 118 -23.05 -11.72 2.61
N HIS A 119 -21.80 -11.26 2.63
CA HIS A 119 -20.65 -12.02 2.17
C HIS A 119 -20.58 -13.40 2.84
N ASP A 120 -20.60 -13.44 4.17
CA ASP A 120 -20.46 -14.67 4.96
C ASP A 120 -21.66 -15.61 4.88
N THR A 121 -22.79 -15.13 4.34
CA THR A 121 -23.99 -15.94 4.10
C THR A 121 -23.88 -16.68 2.75
N VAL A 122 -23.24 -16.08 1.76
CA VAL A 122 -23.20 -16.60 0.38
C VAL A 122 -21.87 -17.22 -0.02
N HIS A 123 -20.80 -17.01 0.76
CA HIS A 123 -19.49 -17.63 0.55
C HIS A 123 -19.24 -18.76 1.54
N GLU A 124 -18.63 -19.86 1.06
CA GLU A 124 -18.18 -20.96 1.93
C GLU A 124 -17.06 -20.50 2.87
N LYS A 125 -16.09 -19.75 2.33
CA LYS A 125 -15.01 -19.14 3.11
C LYS A 125 -15.46 -17.77 3.61
N LYS A 126 -15.69 -17.68 4.92
CA LYS A 126 -16.02 -16.43 5.60
C LYS A 126 -14.83 -15.47 5.64
N LEU A 127 -15.13 -14.19 5.82
CA LEU A 127 -14.11 -13.20 6.15
C LEU A 127 -13.50 -13.51 7.51
N ASP A 128 -12.22 -13.14 7.66
CA ASP A 128 -11.53 -13.27 8.92
C ASP A 128 -12.19 -12.40 10.01
N SER A 129 -12.21 -12.88 11.25
CA SER A 129 -12.81 -12.14 12.36
C SER A 129 -12.08 -10.84 12.66
N ASP A 130 -10.75 -10.83 12.53
CA ASP A 130 -9.92 -9.65 12.75
C ASP A 130 -10.13 -8.65 11.61
N PHE A 131 -10.31 -9.12 10.37
CA PHE A 131 -10.74 -8.27 9.26
C PHE A 131 -12.12 -7.65 9.52
N SER A 132 -13.07 -8.41 10.06
CA SER A 132 -14.41 -7.91 10.37
C SER A 132 -14.37 -6.80 11.44
N ILE A 133 -13.52 -6.96 12.46
CA ILE A 133 -13.27 -5.93 13.47
C ILE A 133 -12.62 -4.69 12.85
N LEU A 134 -11.64 -4.88 11.97
CA LEU A 134 -10.97 -3.81 11.24
C LEU A 134 -11.98 -3.03 10.38
N PHE A 135 -12.80 -3.71 9.59
CA PHE A 135 -13.83 -3.09 8.75
C PHE A 135 -14.79 -2.22 9.57
N GLU A 136 -15.31 -2.73 10.68
CA GLU A 136 -16.21 -1.97 11.55
C GLU A 136 -15.50 -0.77 12.20
N ARG A 137 -14.22 -0.91 12.56
CA ARG A 137 -13.39 0.21 13.04
C ARG A 137 -13.28 1.29 11.95
N LEU A 138 -12.93 0.91 10.72
CA LEU A 138 -12.78 1.84 9.59
C LEU A 138 -14.10 2.54 9.27
N ARG A 139 -15.22 1.83 9.24
CA ARG A 139 -16.55 2.41 9.01
C ARG A 139 -16.90 3.46 10.07
N LYS A 140 -16.62 3.18 11.35
CA LYS A 140 -16.83 4.14 12.43
C LYS A 140 -15.92 5.36 12.30
N LEU A 141 -14.65 5.17 11.96
CA LEU A 141 -13.71 6.27 11.74
C LEU A 141 -14.13 7.14 10.55
N ARG A 142 -14.53 6.52 9.43
CA ARG A 142 -15.06 7.21 8.24
C ARG A 142 -16.28 8.05 8.58
N ASN A 143 -17.21 7.51 9.35
CA ASN A 143 -18.41 8.27 9.77
C ASN A 143 -18.05 9.46 10.64
N LYS A 144 -17.08 9.32 11.56
CA LYS A 144 -16.58 10.45 12.34
C LYS A 144 -15.92 11.49 11.43
N ALA A 145 -15.02 11.08 10.54
CA ALA A 145 -14.31 11.97 9.63
C ALA A 145 -15.24 12.73 8.66
N MET A 146 -16.29 12.08 8.16
CA MET A 146 -17.24 12.68 7.20
C MET A 146 -18.29 13.57 7.86
N HIS A 147 -18.83 13.17 9.02
CA HIS A 147 -20.02 13.80 9.59
C HIS A 147 -19.73 14.73 10.76
N THR A 148 -18.54 14.63 11.36
CA THR A 148 -18.17 15.40 12.53
C THR A 148 -16.79 16.01 12.31
N VAL A 149 -16.66 17.33 12.43
CA VAL A 149 -15.32 17.95 12.57
C VAL A 149 -14.84 17.68 14.00
N ASP A 150 -14.53 16.41 14.26
CA ASP A 150 -14.07 15.93 15.56
C ASP A 150 -12.59 16.30 15.71
N LYS A 151 -12.33 17.32 16.53
CA LYS A 151 -10.97 17.78 16.82
C LYS A 151 -10.14 16.72 17.55
N GLU A 152 -10.78 15.76 18.20
CA GLU A 152 -10.12 14.65 18.91
C GLU A 152 -9.83 13.46 18.00
N LEU A 153 -10.39 13.42 16.78
CA LEU A 153 -10.08 12.38 15.80
C LEU A 153 -8.64 12.53 15.30
N ASN A 154 -7.72 11.84 15.96
CA ASN A 154 -6.31 11.82 15.59
C ASN A 154 -6.02 10.54 14.80
N VAL A 155 -5.79 10.70 13.49
CA VAL A 155 -5.34 9.64 12.60
C VAL A 155 -4.10 10.18 11.89
N SER A 156 -2.97 9.49 12.01
CA SER A 156 -1.73 9.90 11.36
C SER A 156 -1.62 9.35 9.93
N ALA A 157 -0.62 9.81 9.17
CA ALA A 157 -0.32 9.26 7.86
C ALA A 157 0.12 7.79 7.96
N GLU A 158 0.93 7.46 8.97
CA GLU A 158 1.38 6.11 9.30
C GLU A 158 0.22 5.17 9.65
N ASP A 159 -0.78 5.66 10.40
CA ASP A 159 -1.99 4.88 10.70
C ASP A 159 -2.72 4.46 9.42
N VAL A 160 -2.83 5.36 8.45
CA VAL A 160 -3.47 5.05 7.15
C VAL A 160 -2.63 4.07 6.34
N VAL A 161 -1.30 4.22 6.32
CA VAL A 161 -0.40 3.25 5.67
C VAL A 161 -0.59 1.86 6.28
N LEU A 162 -0.59 1.74 7.61
CA LEU A 162 -0.82 0.47 8.31
C LEU A 162 -2.18 -0.13 7.97
N ILE A 163 -3.23 0.70 7.91
CA ILE A 163 -4.56 0.28 7.49
C ILE A 163 -4.52 -0.27 6.06
N LEU A 164 -3.85 0.40 5.13
CA LEU A 164 -3.74 -0.04 3.73
C LEU A 164 -3.02 -1.39 3.61
N LEU A 165 -1.92 -1.57 4.33
CA LEU A 165 -1.20 -2.85 4.38
C LEU A 165 -2.06 -3.97 4.99
N ASP A 166 -2.77 -3.68 6.09
CA ASP A 166 -3.68 -4.63 6.72
C ASP A 166 -4.80 -5.06 5.77
N VAL A 167 -5.52 -4.10 5.18
CA VAL A 167 -6.68 -4.43 4.31
C VAL A 167 -6.23 -5.12 3.03
N HIS A 168 -5.08 -4.75 2.46
CA HIS A 168 -4.53 -5.42 1.29
C HIS A 168 -4.19 -6.89 1.61
N GLU A 169 -3.52 -7.17 2.73
CA GLU A 169 -3.19 -8.55 3.14
C GLU A 169 -4.45 -9.41 3.33
N TYR A 170 -5.52 -8.87 3.93
CA TYR A 170 -6.79 -9.61 4.10
C TYR A 170 -7.58 -9.79 2.79
N LEU A 171 -7.54 -8.80 1.91
CA LEU A 171 -8.36 -8.78 0.69
C LEU A 171 -7.68 -9.46 -0.49
N TYR A 172 -6.35 -9.44 -0.55
CA TYR A 172 -5.53 -9.91 -1.67
C TYR A 172 -4.37 -10.79 -1.18
N THR A 173 -4.68 -11.90 -0.53
CA THR A 173 -3.70 -12.79 0.12
C THR A 173 -2.61 -13.36 -0.80
N SER A 174 -2.82 -13.33 -2.11
CA SER A 174 -1.86 -13.81 -3.13
C SER A 174 -1.00 -12.69 -3.71
N GLU A 175 -1.25 -11.44 -3.32
CA GLU A 175 -0.58 -10.26 -3.84
C GLU A 175 0.29 -9.63 -2.75
N ASN A 176 1.27 -8.85 -3.20
CA ASN A 176 2.12 -8.03 -2.37
C ASN A 176 1.83 -6.56 -2.73
N TRP A 177 1.65 -5.71 -1.72
CA TRP A 177 1.33 -4.29 -1.93
C TRP A 177 2.43 -3.53 -2.70
N VAL A 178 3.71 -3.83 -2.48
CA VAL A 178 4.84 -3.26 -3.24
C VAL A 178 4.67 -3.52 -4.74
N ALA A 179 4.37 -4.76 -5.11
CA ALA A 179 4.16 -5.12 -6.51
C ALA A 179 2.92 -4.42 -7.11
N THR A 180 1.83 -4.36 -6.33
CA THR A 180 0.60 -3.66 -6.71
C THR A 180 0.87 -2.16 -6.93
N ARG A 181 1.60 -1.53 -6.01
CA ARG A 181 1.98 -0.12 -6.06
C ARG A 181 2.90 0.18 -7.25
N ARG A 182 3.88 -0.68 -7.52
CA ARG A 182 4.75 -0.59 -8.70
C ARG A 182 3.92 -0.61 -9.99
N GLU A 183 2.94 -1.50 -10.09
CA GLU A 183 2.07 -1.60 -11.26
C GLU A 183 1.24 -0.31 -11.46
N PHE A 184 0.72 0.29 -10.39
CA PHE A 184 0.01 1.57 -10.46
C PHE A 184 0.89 2.71 -10.96
N LEU A 185 2.12 2.81 -10.46
CA LEU A 185 3.08 3.84 -10.89
C LEU A 185 3.46 3.67 -12.37
N ASN A 186 3.71 2.42 -12.80
CA ASN A 186 4.01 2.10 -14.20
C ASN A 186 2.84 2.40 -15.15
N ASN A 187 1.59 2.26 -14.69
CA ASN A 187 0.38 2.54 -15.47
C ASN A 187 -0.23 3.92 -15.18
N SER A 188 0.52 4.81 -14.51
CA SER A 188 0.02 6.14 -14.17
C SER A 188 -0.23 6.99 -15.42
N ALA A 189 -1.11 7.98 -15.32
CA ALA A 189 -1.32 8.92 -16.43
C ALA A 189 -0.02 9.63 -16.86
N ALA A 190 0.91 9.83 -15.92
CA ALA A 190 2.20 10.42 -16.18
C ALA A 190 3.11 9.51 -17.03
N SER A 191 3.11 8.19 -16.81
CA SER A 191 3.93 7.25 -17.58
C SER A 191 3.55 7.20 -19.06
N HIS A 192 2.30 7.54 -19.41
CA HIS A 192 1.86 7.67 -20.80
C HIS A 192 2.35 8.94 -21.50
N VAL A 193 2.85 9.93 -20.74
CA VAL A 193 3.36 11.21 -21.27
C VAL A 193 4.89 11.23 -21.29
N PHE A 194 5.52 10.63 -20.29
CA PHE A 194 6.97 10.46 -20.25
C PHE A 194 7.43 9.32 -21.18
N LEU A 195 8.65 9.41 -21.68
CA LEU A 195 9.21 8.44 -22.64
C LEU A 195 9.61 7.11 -22.00
N ASP A 196 9.67 7.05 -20.66
CA ASP A 196 10.04 5.87 -19.89
C ASP A 196 9.39 5.87 -18.48
N THR A 197 9.51 4.72 -17.81
CA THR A 197 9.12 4.48 -16.42
C THR A 197 10.35 4.23 -15.53
N ASP A 198 11.53 4.67 -15.96
CA ASP A 198 12.81 4.31 -15.34
C ASP A 198 12.94 4.86 -13.90
N HIS A 199 12.15 5.88 -13.55
CA HIS A 199 12.07 6.45 -12.21
C HIS A 199 11.22 5.66 -11.22
N VAL A 200 10.40 4.71 -11.69
CA VAL A 200 9.42 3.99 -10.84
C VAL A 200 10.13 3.15 -9.78
N GLU A 201 11.20 2.43 -10.14
CA GLU A 201 11.90 1.58 -9.16
C GLU A 201 12.58 2.40 -8.06
N GLY A 202 13.17 3.54 -8.41
CA GLY A 202 13.73 4.48 -7.43
C GLY A 202 12.66 5.05 -6.50
N LEU A 203 11.50 5.44 -7.04
CA LEU A 203 10.38 5.95 -6.25
C LEU A 203 9.81 4.88 -5.31
N VAL A 204 9.55 3.67 -5.80
CA VAL A 204 9.09 2.54 -4.98
C VAL A 204 10.09 2.24 -3.87
N ALA A 205 11.40 2.25 -4.18
CA ALA A 205 12.44 2.07 -3.17
C ALA A 205 12.41 3.16 -2.09
N LYS A 206 12.20 4.42 -2.48
CA LYS A 206 12.07 5.55 -1.54
C LYS A 206 10.82 5.44 -0.67
N GLU A 207 9.65 5.20 -1.27
CA GLU A 207 8.39 5.01 -0.56
C GLU A 207 8.51 3.92 0.50
N PHE A 208 8.99 2.74 0.10
CA PHE A 208 9.06 1.60 1.01
C PHE A 208 10.23 1.65 1.99
N LEU A 209 11.28 2.44 1.74
CA LEU A 209 12.27 2.79 2.76
C LEU A 209 11.60 3.62 3.87
N THR A 210 10.90 4.69 3.50
CA THR A 210 10.16 5.54 4.46
C THR A 210 9.14 4.72 5.26
N VAL A 211 8.39 3.82 4.60
CA VAL A 211 7.47 2.91 5.29
C VAL A 211 8.22 1.98 6.22
N PHE A 212 9.28 1.34 5.75
CA PHE A 212 10.08 0.43 6.55
C PHE A 212 10.54 1.10 7.85
N ASP A 213 11.01 2.35 7.80
CA ASP A 213 11.59 3.06 8.93
C ASP A 213 10.62 3.28 10.11
N PHE A 214 9.35 3.60 9.86
CA PHE A 214 8.38 3.78 10.94
C PHE A 214 7.67 2.49 11.38
N LEU A 215 7.71 1.41 10.60
CA LEU A 215 7.07 0.14 10.97
C LEU A 215 7.77 -0.52 12.17
N LYS A 216 6.97 -1.10 13.07
CA LYS A 216 7.50 -1.91 14.18
C LYS A 216 8.09 -3.22 13.67
N PRO A 217 9.05 -3.84 14.38
CA PRO A 217 9.64 -5.13 13.97
C PRO A 217 8.62 -6.26 13.71
N ALA A 218 7.52 -6.29 14.46
CA ALA A 218 6.46 -7.27 14.23
C ALA A 218 5.69 -6.99 12.92
N GLU A 219 5.45 -5.72 12.60
CA GLU A 219 4.78 -5.28 11.38
C GLU A 219 5.68 -5.53 10.15
N THR A 220 6.99 -5.24 10.23
CA THR A 220 7.93 -5.55 9.13
C THR A 220 8.06 -7.04 8.87
N THR A 221 8.05 -7.86 9.93
CA THR A 221 8.07 -9.32 9.79
C THR A 221 6.78 -9.82 9.16
N ARG A 222 5.63 -9.26 9.56
CA ARG A 222 4.31 -9.63 9.02
C ARG A 222 4.18 -9.26 7.55
N PHE A 223 4.32 -7.98 7.22
CA PHE A 223 4.04 -7.46 5.88
C PHE A 223 5.15 -7.76 4.87
N PHE A 224 6.41 -7.67 5.27
CA PHE A 224 7.55 -7.74 4.34
C PHE A 224 8.41 -8.99 4.52
N LYS A 225 8.09 -9.85 5.50
CA LYS A 225 8.86 -11.07 5.82
C LYS A 225 10.34 -10.76 6.12
N ILE A 226 10.59 -9.59 6.71
CA ILE A 226 11.91 -9.13 7.15
C ILE A 226 11.96 -9.10 8.68
N ASP A 227 12.84 -9.92 9.25
CA ASP A 227 13.15 -9.89 10.68
C ASP A 227 14.22 -8.83 10.97
N ARG A 228 13.79 -7.72 11.59
CA ARG A 228 14.66 -6.59 11.98
C ARG A 228 15.72 -6.94 13.03
N LYS A 229 15.67 -8.13 13.66
CA LYS A 229 16.74 -8.60 14.54
C LYS A 229 17.97 -9.09 13.75
N GLN A 230 17.79 -9.40 12.48
CA GLN A 230 18.88 -9.79 11.59
C GLN A 230 19.65 -8.55 11.14
N ARG A 231 20.88 -8.76 10.66
CA ARG A 231 21.65 -7.66 10.07
C ARG A 231 20.98 -7.22 8.76
N LEU A 232 20.67 -5.93 8.69
CA LEU A 232 20.15 -5.30 7.49
C LEU A 232 21.30 -4.83 6.60
N TYR A 233 21.12 -5.04 5.30
CA TYR A 233 22.03 -4.67 4.23
C TYR A 233 21.33 -3.72 3.26
N ILE A 234 22.13 -2.97 2.52
CA ILE A 234 21.68 -2.14 1.40
C ILE A 234 21.33 -3.08 0.24
N CYS A 235 20.13 -2.94 -0.31
CA CYS A 235 19.76 -3.61 -1.55
C CYS A 235 20.55 -2.97 -2.72
N PRO A 236 21.36 -3.74 -3.48
CA PRO A 236 22.18 -3.18 -4.55
C PRO A 236 21.33 -2.67 -5.73
N GLU A 237 20.27 -3.39 -6.11
CA GLU A 237 19.38 -2.98 -7.21
C GLU A 237 18.60 -1.71 -6.84
N CYS A 238 17.92 -1.69 -5.70
CA CYS A 238 17.17 -0.51 -5.28
C CYS A 238 18.08 0.71 -5.09
N LYS A 239 19.33 0.50 -4.66
CA LYS A 239 20.32 1.57 -4.59
C LYS A 239 20.63 2.10 -5.99
N TYR A 240 21.02 1.21 -6.90
CA TYR A 240 21.36 1.57 -8.29
C TYR A 240 20.22 2.31 -9.00
N GLU A 241 18.98 1.83 -8.86
CA GLU A 241 17.81 2.47 -9.45
C GLU A 241 17.50 3.84 -8.83
N SER A 242 17.68 3.98 -7.51
CA SER A 242 17.47 5.27 -6.85
C SER A 242 18.53 6.32 -7.23
N GLU A 243 19.81 5.93 -7.36
CA GLU A 243 20.92 6.84 -7.67
C GLU A 243 20.78 7.56 -9.02
N LYS A 244 19.93 7.04 -9.93
CA LYS A 244 19.62 7.70 -11.21
C LYS A 244 18.87 9.03 -11.02
N TYR A 245 18.16 9.22 -9.90
CA TYR A 245 17.28 10.36 -9.67
C TYR A 245 17.44 10.97 -8.28
N ASP A 246 17.36 10.14 -7.24
CA ASP A 246 17.41 10.56 -5.85
C ASP A 246 18.11 9.51 -4.99
N SER A 247 19.29 9.84 -4.50
CA SER A 247 20.16 8.90 -3.79
C SER A 247 19.60 8.63 -2.39
N ILE A 248 19.15 7.39 -2.17
CA ILE A 248 18.74 6.89 -0.85
C ILE A 248 19.70 5.80 -0.35
N GLU A 249 19.61 5.45 0.93
CA GLU A 249 20.27 4.28 1.51
C GLU A 249 19.25 3.17 1.79
N PRO A 250 18.94 2.27 0.81
CA PRO A 250 17.87 1.29 0.94
C PRO A 250 18.27 0.09 1.83
N LYS A 251 18.44 0.35 3.12
CA LYS A 251 18.98 -0.60 4.11
C LYS A 251 17.90 -1.45 4.76
N TYR A 252 17.34 -2.36 3.97
CA TYR A 252 16.27 -3.25 4.40
C TYR A 252 16.41 -4.70 3.88
N ALA A 253 17.49 -4.99 3.14
CA ALA A 253 17.75 -6.32 2.61
C ALA A 253 18.35 -7.25 3.68
N VAL A 254 18.12 -8.55 3.57
CA VAL A 254 18.60 -9.56 4.53
C VAL A 254 19.17 -10.78 3.82
N LEU A 255 20.15 -11.43 4.44
CA LEU A 255 20.69 -12.69 3.92
C LEU A 255 19.64 -13.80 4.02
N ARG A 256 19.52 -14.62 2.97
CA ARG A 256 18.65 -15.80 2.95
C ARG A 256 19.39 -17.01 2.37
N PRO A 257 19.74 -18.03 3.15
CA PRO A 257 19.47 -18.17 4.59
C PRO A 257 20.23 -17.12 5.43
N ASN A 258 19.77 -16.86 6.66
CA ASN A 258 20.43 -15.94 7.58
C ASN A 258 21.65 -16.62 8.23
N GLU A 259 22.65 -16.91 7.42
CA GLU A 259 23.88 -17.61 7.77
C GLU A 259 25.10 -16.78 7.35
N TYR A 260 26.23 -17.00 8.03
CA TYR A 260 27.43 -16.18 7.85
C TYR A 260 28.11 -16.40 6.48
N ASP A 261 27.86 -17.54 5.85
CA ASP A 261 28.35 -17.98 4.54
C ASP A 261 27.28 -17.88 3.43
N SER A 262 26.13 -17.28 3.74
CA SER A 262 25.05 -17.08 2.78
C SER A 262 25.50 -16.25 1.58
N GLU A 263 25.24 -16.78 0.39
CA GLU A 263 25.58 -16.19 -0.92
C GLU A 263 24.37 -15.49 -1.56
N GLN A 264 23.28 -15.31 -0.81
CA GLN A 264 22.03 -14.75 -1.31
C GLN A 264 21.51 -13.65 -0.39
N LEU A 265 21.14 -12.53 -0.99
CA LEU A 265 20.59 -11.35 -0.33
C LEU A 265 19.17 -11.09 -0.86
N PHE A 266 18.17 -11.18 0.01
CA PHE A 266 16.78 -10.92 -0.31
C PHE A 266 16.38 -9.47 -0.04
N CYS A 267 15.63 -8.90 -0.96
CA CYS A 267 15.01 -7.58 -0.83
C CYS A 267 13.50 -7.70 -1.06
N PHE A 268 12.68 -7.20 -0.12
CA PHE A 268 11.22 -7.23 -0.25
C PHE A 268 10.67 -6.18 -1.24
N VAL A 269 11.46 -5.16 -1.57
CA VAL A 269 11.04 -4.05 -2.43
C VAL A 269 11.09 -4.45 -3.90
N CYS A 270 12.27 -4.85 -4.40
CA CYS A 270 12.38 -5.43 -5.75
C CYS A 270 11.90 -6.87 -5.83
N ASP A 271 11.64 -7.52 -4.68
CA ASP A 271 11.21 -8.92 -4.57
C ASP A 271 12.21 -9.91 -5.20
N SER A 272 13.51 -9.56 -5.13
CA SER A 272 14.61 -10.29 -5.76
C SER A 272 15.55 -10.93 -4.74
N LEU A 273 16.18 -12.04 -5.16
CA LEU A 273 17.32 -12.67 -4.51
C LEU A 273 18.59 -12.34 -5.29
N HIS A 274 19.43 -11.48 -4.73
CA HIS A 274 20.71 -11.10 -5.33
C HIS A 274 21.83 -12.02 -4.89
N LEU A 275 22.67 -12.43 -5.83
CA LEU A 275 23.88 -13.18 -5.52
C LEU A 275 24.95 -12.27 -4.93
N VAL A 276 25.56 -12.73 -3.84
CA VAL A 276 26.62 -12.00 -3.13
C VAL A 276 27.83 -12.88 -2.91
N LYS A 277 29.02 -12.28 -2.97
CA LYS A 277 30.28 -12.92 -2.60
C LYS A 277 30.73 -12.46 -1.22
N ARG A 278 31.40 -13.36 -0.50
CA ARG A 278 31.92 -13.12 0.85
C ARG A 278 33.37 -12.63 0.80
N GLU A 279 33.54 -11.38 0.41
CA GLU A 279 34.84 -10.70 0.31
C GLU A 279 34.83 -9.44 1.18
N ASP A 280 35.94 -9.15 1.86
CA ASP A 280 36.08 -7.94 2.66
C ASP A 280 36.05 -6.69 1.77
N CYS A 281 35.24 -5.71 2.16
CA CYS A 281 35.10 -4.44 1.46
C CYS A 281 36.45 -3.70 1.41
N THR A 282 36.80 -3.16 0.24
CA THR A 282 38.03 -2.39 0.02
C THR A 282 37.95 -0.95 0.53
N GLN A 283 36.76 -0.48 0.90
CA GLN A 283 36.53 0.89 1.39
C GLN A 283 37.06 1.07 2.82
N ASP A 284 37.80 2.17 3.03
CA ASP A 284 38.43 2.46 4.32
C ASP A 284 37.38 2.56 5.44
N GLY A 285 37.64 1.86 6.55
CA GLY A 285 36.75 1.80 7.71
C GLY A 285 35.45 0.99 7.53
N CYS A 286 35.21 0.32 6.40
CA CYS A 286 34.01 -0.50 6.22
C CYS A 286 34.23 -1.95 6.72
N PRO A 287 33.49 -2.44 7.74
CA PRO A 287 33.58 -3.83 8.21
C PRO A 287 32.69 -4.78 7.37
N GLY A 288 32.31 -4.38 6.16
CA GLY A 288 31.41 -5.14 5.30
C GLY A 288 32.12 -6.29 4.60
N ASN A 289 31.47 -7.44 4.49
CA ASN A 289 31.99 -8.61 3.77
C ASN A 289 30.95 -9.26 2.84
N VAL A 290 29.97 -8.47 2.39
CA VAL A 290 28.88 -8.90 1.52
C VAL A 290 28.91 -7.99 0.31
N ILE A 291 29.40 -8.51 -0.81
CA ILE A 291 29.57 -7.75 -2.05
C ILE A 291 28.60 -8.29 -3.09
N SER A 292 27.82 -7.41 -3.70
CA SER A 292 26.93 -7.78 -4.81
C SER A 292 27.74 -8.22 -6.03
N ILE A 293 27.43 -9.38 -6.61
CA ILE A 293 28.15 -9.86 -7.80
C ILE A 293 27.76 -9.06 -9.04
N GLU A 294 26.48 -8.71 -9.17
CA GLU A 294 25.93 -8.04 -10.35
C GLU A 294 26.34 -6.56 -10.43
N TYR A 295 26.37 -5.89 -9.28
CA TYR A 295 26.60 -4.45 -9.20
C TYR A 295 28.01 -4.10 -8.70
N ASP A 296 28.79 -5.08 -8.21
CA ASP A 296 30.13 -4.92 -7.62
C ASP A 296 30.21 -3.82 -6.53
N VAL A 297 29.15 -3.73 -5.73
CA VAL A 297 29.03 -2.81 -4.58
C VAL A 297 28.96 -3.58 -3.26
N CYS A 298 29.52 -2.98 -2.21
CA CYS A 298 29.40 -3.51 -0.87
C CYS A 298 27.99 -3.27 -0.32
N CYS A 299 27.27 -4.33 0.04
CA CYS A 299 25.91 -4.23 0.60
C CYS A 299 25.89 -3.69 2.05
N THR A 300 27.05 -3.34 2.65
CA THR A 300 27.10 -2.69 3.98
C THR A 300 27.23 -1.17 3.89
N CYS A 301 28.13 -0.64 3.07
CA CYS A 301 28.35 0.81 2.91
C CYS A 301 27.84 1.38 1.58
N GLY A 302 27.45 0.52 0.64
CA GLY A 302 27.06 0.89 -0.71
C GLY A 302 28.22 1.35 -1.60
N GLY A 303 29.46 1.38 -1.12
CA GLY A 303 30.61 1.78 -1.92
C GLY A 303 30.98 0.74 -2.97
N ASN A 304 31.55 1.18 -4.09
CA ASN A 304 32.11 0.30 -5.12
C ASN A 304 33.26 -0.51 -4.54
N HIS A 305 33.36 -1.78 -4.92
CA HIS A 305 34.40 -2.69 -4.46
C HIS A 305 35.67 -2.66 -5.34
N GLY A 306 35.55 -2.17 -6.59
CA GLY A 306 36.63 -2.00 -7.57
C GLY A 306 37.13 -0.57 -7.78
#